data_AF-A0A928W5M4-F1
#
_entry.id   AF-A0A928W5M4-F1
#
_cell.length_a   1.000
_cell.length_b   1.000
_cell.length_c   1.000
_cell.angle_alpha   90.00
_cell.angle_beta   90.00
_cell.angle_gamma   90.00
#
_symmetry.space_group_name_H-M   'P 1'
#
loop_
_entity.id
_entity.type
_entity.pdbx_description
1 polymer ?
#
loop_
_entity_poly.entity_id
_entity_poly.type
_entity_poly.pdbx_seq_one_letter_code
_entity_poly.pdbx_strand_id
1 'polypeptide(L)'
;MASILKEETESHLNKTISRLESKNGVEIAVVTVPETSPEPSPKAFATKLFNYWGIGKAEENNGILMPTVSKNLDMEGKKKVEM
;
A
#
# COMPACT_ATOMS: atom_id res chain seq x y z
N MET A 1 3.57 -16.12 4.55
CA MET A 1 2.62 -14.99 4.50
C MET A 1 3.30 -13.80 5.16
N ALA A 2 3.17 -12.60 4.60
CA ALA A 2 3.97 -11.45 5.01
C ALA A 2 3.39 -10.81 6.30
N SER A 3 3.61 -11.44 7.46
CA SER A 3 3.20 -10.95 8.80
C SER A 3 4.07 -9.77 9.27
N ILE A 4 4.10 -8.71 8.47
CA ILE A 4 4.90 -7.51 8.72
C ILE A 4 4.10 -6.49 9.55
N LEU A 5 2.77 -6.51 9.42
CA LEU A 5 1.87 -5.72 10.23
C LEU A 5 1.41 -6.54 11.44
N LYS A 6 1.48 -5.93 12.63
CA LYS A 6 0.85 -6.48 13.84
C LYS A 6 -0.67 -6.32 13.71
N GLU A 7 -1.44 -7.24 14.29
CA GLU A 7 -2.92 -7.21 14.24
C GLU A 7 -3.51 -5.87 14.73
N GLU A 8 -2.92 -5.27 15.77
CA GLU A 8 -3.33 -3.96 16.27
C GLU A 8 -3.12 -2.85 15.22
N THR A 9 -1.99 -2.88 14.51
CA THR A 9 -1.68 -1.92 13.45
C THR A 9 -2.62 -2.10 12.27
N GLU A 10 -2.90 -3.33 11.87
CA GLU A 10 -3.86 -3.64 10.81
C GLU A 10 -5.27 -3.16 11.17
N SER A 11 -5.73 -3.43 12.40
CA SER A 11 -7.02 -2.96 12.90
C SER A 11 -7.11 -1.42 12.91
N HIS A 12 -6.04 -0.75 13.31
CA HIS A 12 -5.96 0.71 13.31
C HIS A 12 -5.97 1.31 11.90
N LEU A 13 -5.24 0.69 10.97
CA LEU A 13 -5.22 1.08 9.56
C LEU A 13 -6.60 0.92 8.93
N ASN A 14 -7.24 -0.23 9.11
CA ASN A 14 -8.57 -0.51 8.56
C ASN A 14 -9.60 0.52 9.08
N LYS A 15 -9.61 0.81 10.38
CA LYS A 15 -10.49 1.85 10.96
C LYS A 15 -10.23 3.23 10.35
N THR A 16 -8.97 3.59 10.13
CA THR A 16 -8.59 4.89 9.59
C THR A 16 -8.98 5.02 8.12
N ILE A 17 -8.70 3.97 7.33
CA ILE A 17 -9.08 3.88 5.93
C ILE A 17 -10.60 3.98 5.79
N SER A 18 -11.38 3.11 6.46
CA SER A 18 -12.84 3.13 6.35
C SER A 18 -13.46 4.49 6.70
N ARG A 19 -12.87 5.23 7.65
CA ARG A 19 -13.32 6.58 7.99
C ARG A 19 -13.04 7.58 6.86
N LEU A 20 -11.88 7.48 6.20
CA LEU A 20 -11.53 8.35 5.07
C LEU A 20 -12.39 8.04 3.85
N GLU A 21 -12.60 6.76 3.53
CA GLU A 21 -13.48 6.33 2.43
C GLU A 21 -14.92 6.80 2.65
N SER A 22 -15.45 6.62 3.87
CA SER A 22 -16.81 7.08 4.22
C SER A 22 -16.97 8.61 4.13
N LYS A 23 -15.93 9.37 4.44
CA LYS A 23 -16.00 10.84 4.49
C LYS A 23 -15.79 11.48 3.12
N ASN A 24 -14.86 10.95 2.33
CA ASN A 24 -14.35 11.60 1.14
C ASN A 24 -14.64 10.81 -0.15
N GLY A 25 -15.20 9.61 -0.05
CA GLY A 25 -15.45 8.72 -1.18
C GLY A 25 -14.20 8.09 -1.79
N VAL A 26 -13.00 8.38 -1.26
CA VAL A 26 -11.72 7.82 -1.71
C VAL A 26 -11.67 6.30 -1.53
N GLU A 27 -10.80 5.63 -2.28
CA GLU A 27 -10.54 4.19 -2.13
C GLU A 27 -9.06 3.97 -1.83
N ILE A 28 -8.75 3.40 -0.67
CA ILE A 28 -7.36 3.26 -0.20
C ILE A 28 -7.02 1.79 0.01
N ALA A 29 -6.02 1.31 -0.72
CA ALA A 29 -5.42 0.00 -0.47
C ALA A 29 -4.00 0.13 0.08
N VAL A 30 -3.71 -0.63 1.13
CA VAL A 30 -2.35 -0.79 1.67
C VAL A 30 -1.89 -2.20 1.36
N VAL A 31 -0.73 -2.33 0.74
CA VAL A 31 -0.15 -3.64 0.41
C VAL A 31 1.26 -3.74 0.95
N THR A 32 1.55 -4.90 1.52
CA THR A 32 2.88 -5.23 2.01
C THR A 32 3.39 -6.46 1.29
N VAL A 33 4.50 -6.30 0.58
CA VAL A 33 5.13 -7.40 -0.19
C VAL A 33 6.59 -7.58 0.23
N PRO A 34 7.11 -8.81 0.23
CA PRO A 34 8.53 -9.06 0.53
C PRO A 34 9.45 -8.56 -0.58
N GLU A 35 8.99 -8.59 -1.83
CA GLU A 35 9.72 -8.13 -3.00
C GLU A 35 8.77 -7.66 -4.11
N THR A 36 9.32 -6.93 -5.08
CA THR A 36 8.60 -6.41 -6.25
C THR A 36 9.09 -7.02 -7.57
N SER A 37 10.05 -7.94 -7.50
CA SER A 37 10.51 -8.75 -8.63
C SER A 37 9.35 -9.57 -9.22
N PRO A 38 9.31 -9.81 -10.54
CA PRO A 38 10.32 -9.47 -11.55
C PRO A 38 10.12 -8.07 -12.17
N GLU A 39 9.24 -7.23 -11.61
CA GLU A 39 8.95 -5.93 -12.20
C GLU A 39 10.18 -5.01 -12.18
N PRO A 40 10.36 -4.17 -13.21
CA PRO A 40 11.58 -3.37 -13.37
C PRO A 40 11.75 -2.29 -12.30
N SER A 41 10.69 -1.98 -11.54
CA SER A 41 10.76 -1.06 -10.40
C SER A 41 9.58 -1.27 -9.44
N PRO A 42 9.69 -0.84 -8.16
CA PRO A 42 8.56 -0.83 -7.23
C PRO A 42 7.36 -0.02 -7.74
N LYS A 43 7.61 1.05 -8.51
CA LYS A 43 6.54 1.83 -9.15
C LYS A 43 5.82 1.03 -10.22
N ALA A 44 6.55 0.29 -11.06
CA ALA A 44 5.94 -0.56 -12.09
C ALA A 44 5.07 -1.66 -11.46
N PHE A 45 5.58 -2.30 -10.39
CA PHE A 45 4.79 -3.25 -9.60
C PHE A 45 3.51 -2.61 -9.04
N ALA A 46 3.64 -1.45 -8.39
CA ALA A 46 2.51 -0.74 -7.81
C ALA A 46 1.46 -0.35 -8.87
N THR A 47 1.87 0.17 -10.03
CA THR A 47 0.97 0.51 -11.13
C THR A 47 0.25 -0.73 -11.67
N LYS A 48 0.97 -1.84 -11.86
CA LYS A 48 0.36 -3.09 -12.32
C LYS A 48 -0.65 -3.62 -11.32
N LEU A 49 -0.34 -3.57 -10.03
CA LEU A 49 -1.24 -4.00 -8.96
C LEU A 49 -2.46 -3.09 -8.84
N PHE A 50 -2.26 -1.77 -8.92
CA PHE A 50 -3.33 -0.77 -8.92
C PHE A 50 -4.36 -1.05 -10.01
N ASN A 51 -3.88 -1.30 -11.23
CA ASN A 51 -4.73 -1.62 -12.37
C ASN A 51 -5.37 -3.00 -12.25
N TYR A 52 -4.66 -3.99 -11.72
CA TYR A 52 -5.17 -5.35 -11.55
C TYR A 52 -6.30 -5.42 -10.52
N TRP A 53 -6.20 -4.68 -9.41
CA TRP A 53 -7.24 -4.60 -8.39
C TRP A 53 -8.35 -3.59 -8.72
N GLY A 54 -8.14 -2.71 -9.70
CA GLY A 54 -9.11 -1.68 -10.06
C GLY A 54 -9.34 -0.69 -8.92
N ILE A 55 -8.27 -0.26 -8.26
CA ILE A 55 -8.38 0.71 -7.16
C ILE A 55 -8.78 2.06 -7.70
N GLY A 56 -9.79 2.68 -7.11
CA GLY A 56 -10.31 3.96 -7.54
C GLY A 56 -11.40 3.81 -8.58
N LYS A 57 -12.40 4.68 -8.50
CA LYS A 57 -13.43 4.79 -9.52
C LYS A 57 -12.90 5.61 -10.68
N ALA A 58 -13.02 5.10 -11.90
CA ALA A 58 -12.50 5.74 -13.10
C ALA A 58 -12.97 7.20 -13.28
N GLU A 59 -14.23 7.48 -12.94
CA GLU A 59 -14.81 8.82 -13.03
C GLU A 59 -14.35 9.76 -11.91
N GLU A 60 -14.03 9.24 -10.73
CA GLU A 60 -13.70 10.04 -9.54
C GLU A 60 -12.18 10.19 -9.33
N ASN A 61 -11.35 9.35 -9.98
CA ASN A 61 -9.88 9.37 -9.89
C ASN A 61 -9.37 9.43 -8.44
N ASN A 62 -9.99 8.64 -7.57
CA ASN A 62 -9.89 8.76 -6.12
C ASN A 62 -9.16 7.57 -5.45
N GLY A 63 -8.46 6.76 -6.25
CA GLY A 63 -7.73 5.58 -5.79
C GLY A 63 -6.34 5.92 -5.25
N ILE A 64 -5.99 5.35 -4.10
CA ILE A 64 -4.66 5.46 -3.48
C ILE A 64 -4.14 4.04 -3.18
N LEU A 65 -2.95 3.72 -3.69
CA LEU A 65 -2.22 2.51 -3.32
C LEU A 65 -0.93 2.88 -2.59
N MET A 66 -0.73 2.30 -1.41
CA MET A 66 0.49 2.46 -0.63
C MET A 66 1.25 1.13 -0.58
N PRO A 67 2.23 0.91 -1.49
CA PRO A 67 3.06 -0.28 -1.46
C PRO A 67 4.19 -0.13 -0.43
N THR A 68 4.34 -1.14 0.42
CA THR A 68 5.48 -1.24 1.34
C THR A 68 6.27 -2.51 1.02
N VAL A 69 7.58 -2.35 0.82
CA VAL A 69 8.48 -3.46 0.50
C VAL A 69 9.36 -3.72 1.72
N SER A 70 9.11 -4.82 2.42
CA SER A 70 9.99 -5.26 3.51
C SER A 70 10.90 -6.36 2.98
N LYS A 71 12.02 -5.96 2.37
CA LYS A 71 13.15 -6.87 2.31
C LYS A 71 13.62 -7.03 3.77
N ASN A 72 13.94 -8.24 4.24
CA ASN A 72 14.76 -8.39 5.45
C ASN A 72 16.07 -7.67 5.16
N LEU A 73 16.11 -6.39 5.54
CA LEU A 73 17.26 -5.53 5.41
C LEU A 73 17.99 -5.69 6.73
N ASP A 74 19.17 -6.30 6.72
CA ASP A 74 20.20 -5.85 7.64
C ASP A 74 20.33 -4.34 7.41
N MET A 75 19.73 -3.57 8.32
CA MET A 75 19.47 -2.15 8.15
C MET A 75 20.71 -1.33 8.47
N GLU A 76 21.71 -1.37 7.59
CA GLU A 76 22.57 -0.22 7.41
C GLU A 76 22.02 0.62 6.25
N GLY A 77 21.26 1.67 6.60
CA GLY A 77 21.26 2.87 5.78
C GLY A 77 20.10 3.17 4.83
N LYS A 78 18.86 2.70 5.06
CA LYS A 78 17.70 3.26 4.34
C LYS A 78 16.52 3.59 5.25
N LYS A 79 16.47 4.85 5.66
CA LYS A 79 15.28 5.55 6.14
C LYS A 79 14.82 6.49 5.02
N LYS A 80 13.56 6.43 4.60
CA LYS A 80 12.86 7.60 4.06
C LYS A 80 11.40 7.56 4.50
N VAL A 81 11.08 8.57 5.28
CA VAL A 81 9.75 8.91 5.80
C VAL A 81 9.14 9.94 4.84
N GLU A 82 7.81 10.01 4.74
CA GLU A 82 7.04 11.23 5.03
C GLU A 82 5.57 11.12 4.56
N MET A 83 4.68 11.16 5.54
CA MET A 83 3.48 11.99 5.60
C MET A 83 3.15 12.28 7.06
#